data_AF-A0A1U7YKI4-F1
#
_entry.id   AF-A0A1U7YKI4-F1
#
_cell.length_a   1.000
_cell.length_b   1.000
_cell.length_c   1.000
_cell.angle_alpha   90.00
_cell.angle_beta   90.00
_cell.angle_gamma   90.00
#
_symmetry.space_group_name_H-M   'P 1'
#
loop_
_entity.id
_entity.type
_entity.pdbx_description
1 polymer ?
#
loop_
_entity_poly.entity_id
_entity_poly.type
_entity_poly.pdbx_seq_one_letter_code
_entity_poly.pdbx_strand_id
1 'polypeptide(L)'
;MIKYPSALNSFQQILRQARNKQIVIFLDYDGTLSPIVDDPDRAFISNEMCSAVRNVARYFPTSIISGRRRAKVYELVGLTELDYAGSHGGVDQEIEDEGNEDLDLT
;
A
#
# COMPACT_ATOMS: atom_id res chain seq x y z
N MET A 1 13.41 -18.68 -20.77
CA MET A 1 12.65 -17.62 -20.09
C MET A 1 11.19 -18.07 -20.04
N ILE A 2 10.66 -18.38 -18.85
CA ILE A 2 9.27 -18.82 -18.70
C ILE A 2 8.38 -17.58 -18.81
N LYS A 3 7.42 -17.59 -19.73
CA LYS A 3 6.45 -16.50 -19.90
C LYS A 3 5.21 -16.83 -19.10
N TYR A 4 4.97 -16.07 -18.03
CA TYR A 4 3.73 -16.19 -17.25
C TYR A 4 2.55 -15.58 -18.02
N PRO A 5 1.32 -16.10 -17.83
CA PRO A 5 0.13 -15.52 -18.43
C PRO A 5 -0.13 -14.11 -17.87
N SER A 6 -0.59 -13.20 -18.73
CA SER A 6 -0.94 -11.83 -18.33
C SER A 6 -2.31 -11.79 -17.65
N ALA A 7 -2.38 -11.24 -16.44
CA ALA A 7 -3.64 -11.04 -15.73
C ALA A 7 -4.62 -10.14 -16.50
N LEU A 8 -4.13 -9.13 -17.22
CA LEU A 8 -4.95 -8.26 -18.06
C LEU A 8 -5.56 -9.03 -19.23
N ASN A 9 -4.77 -9.89 -19.89
CA ASN A 9 -5.28 -10.73 -20.98
C ASN A 9 -6.28 -11.79 -20.46
N SER A 10 -6.09 -12.24 -19.22
CA SER A 10 -6.97 -13.20 -18.54
C SER A 10 -8.09 -12.55 -17.72
N PHE A 11 -8.31 -11.24 -17.83
CA PHE A 11 -9.20 -10.49 -16.92
C PHE A 11 -10.64 -11.03 -16.92
N GLN A 12 -11.18 -11.35 -18.10
CA GLN A 12 -12.51 -11.96 -18.21
C GLN A 12 -12.62 -13.32 -17.50
N GLN A 13 -11.55 -14.11 -17.49
CA GLN A 13 -11.52 -15.38 -16.78
C GLN A 13 -11.49 -15.16 -15.26
N ILE A 14 -10.70 -14.19 -14.79
CA ILE A 14 -10.64 -13.80 -13.37
C ILE A 14 -12.05 -13.36 -12.91
N LEU A 15 -12.72 -12.48 -13.66
CA LEU A 15 -14.08 -12.03 -13.35
C LEU A 15 -15.09 -13.17 -13.29
N ARG A 16 -15.03 -14.12 -14.24
CA ARG A 16 -15.89 -15.32 -14.21
C ARG A 16 -15.68 -16.13 -12.95
N GLN A 17 -14.44 -16.29 -12.49
CA GLN A 17 -14.13 -17.03 -11.26
C GLN A 17 -14.47 -16.28 -9.97
N ALA A 18 -14.53 -14.95 -10.03
CA ALA A 18 -14.90 -14.08 -8.92
C ALA A 18 -16.41 -13.90 -8.76
N ARG A 19 -17.21 -14.32 -9.77
CA ARG A 19 -18.67 -14.19 -9.75
C ARG A 19 -19.25 -14.84 -8.49
N ASN A 20 -20.14 -14.11 -7.81
CA ASN A 20 -20.81 -14.50 -6.55
C ASN A 20 -19.86 -14.74 -5.36
N LYS A 21 -18.62 -14.22 -5.41
CA LYS A 21 -17.69 -14.22 -4.28
C LYS A 21 -17.53 -12.81 -3.73
N GLN A 22 -17.20 -12.72 -2.45
CA GLN A 22 -16.70 -11.48 -1.88
C GLN A 22 -15.23 -11.32 -2.30
N ILE A 23 -14.89 -10.15 -2.83
CA ILE A 23 -13.56 -9.83 -3.30
C ILE A 23 -12.94 -8.86 -2.30
N VAL A 24 -11.71 -9.16 -1.90
CA VAL A 24 -10.84 -8.26 -1.14
C VAL A 24 -9.60 -8.01 -1.99
N ILE A 25 -9.15 -6.77 -2.03
CA ILE A 25 -8.00 -6.35 -2.84
C ILE A 25 -6.83 -6.03 -1.93
N PHE A 26 -5.71 -6.70 -2.17
CA PHE A 26 -4.44 -6.40 -1.51
C PHE A 26 -3.45 -5.90 -2.56
N LEU A 27 -2.82 -4.76 -2.29
CA LEU A 27 -1.91 -4.11 -3.23
C LEU A 27 -0.54 -3.97 -2.58
N ASP A 28 0.49 -4.37 -3.31
CA ASP A 28 1.86 -4.00 -2.96
C ASP A 28 2.13 -2.54 -3.34
N TYR A 29 3.14 -1.92 -2.74
CA TYR A 29 3.50 -0.53 -3.01
C TYR A 29 4.63 -0.42 -4.05
N ASP A 30 5.85 -0.79 -3.67
CA ASP A 30 7.07 -0.54 -4.45
C ASP A 30 7.14 -1.42 -5.70
N GLY A 31 7.17 -0.80 -6.88
CA GLY A 31 7.14 -1.52 -8.15
C GLY A 31 5.75 -2.02 -8.58
N THR A 32 4.72 -1.72 -7.79
CA THR A 32 3.32 -2.04 -8.10
C THR A 32 2.48 -0.76 -8.27
N LEU A 33 2.35 0.04 -7.20
CA LEU A 33 1.64 1.33 -7.22
C LEU A 33 2.57 2.51 -7.46
N SER A 34 3.84 2.38 -7.07
CA SER A 34 4.91 3.33 -7.36
C SER A 34 5.98 2.69 -8.25
N PRO A 35 6.75 3.48 -9.02
CA PRO A 35 7.89 2.96 -9.75
C PRO A 35 8.98 2.44 -8.82
N ILE A 36 9.74 1.44 -9.27
CA ILE A 36 11.00 1.06 -8.61
C ILE A 36 12.02 2.18 -8.88
N VAL A 37 12.56 2.76 -7.81
CA VAL A 37 13.51 3.88 -7.85
C VAL A 37 14.71 3.59 -6.95
N ASP A 38 15.85 4.21 -7.24
CA ASP A 38 17.08 4.03 -6.46
C ASP A 38 16.97 4.61 -5.04
N ASP A 39 16.23 5.71 -4.91
CA ASP A 39 15.94 6.35 -3.63
C ASP A 39 14.51 6.01 -3.20
N PRO A 40 14.32 5.11 -2.20
CA PRO A 40 13.01 4.70 -1.74
C PRO A 40 12.15 5.88 -1.27
N ASP A 41 12.71 6.95 -0.73
CA ASP A 41 11.91 8.09 -0.27
C ASP A 41 11.28 8.90 -1.41
N ARG A 42 11.66 8.59 -2.66
CA ARG A 42 11.13 9.21 -3.87
C ARG A 42 10.21 8.30 -4.70
N ALA A 43 9.82 7.16 -4.15
CA ALA A 43 8.91 6.22 -4.80
C ALA A 43 7.45 6.72 -4.75
N PHE A 44 7.16 7.87 -5.36
CA PHE A 44 5.84 8.50 -5.27
C PHE A 44 4.79 7.78 -6.13
N ILE A 45 3.58 7.65 -5.59
CA ILE A 45 2.39 7.25 -6.35
C ILE A 45 1.90 8.44 -7.19
N SER A 46 1.52 8.21 -8.45
CA SER A 46 0.97 9.29 -9.28
C SER A 46 -0.47 9.64 -8.86
N ASN A 47 -0.91 10.85 -9.21
CA ASN A 47 -2.29 11.28 -8.95
C ASN A 47 -3.32 10.39 -9.66
N GLU A 48 -3.01 9.91 -10.85
CA GLU A 48 -3.85 8.97 -11.62
C GLU A 48 -3.96 7.63 -10.92
N MET A 49 -2.84 7.07 -10.44
CA MET A 49 -2.84 5.79 -9.73
C MET A 49 -3.55 5.92 -8.38
N CYS A 50 -3.31 6.99 -7.63
CA CYS A 50 -4.02 7.30 -6.40
C CYS A 50 -5.54 7.37 -6.62
N SER A 51 -5.98 8.02 -7.70
CA SER A 51 -7.39 8.06 -8.10
C SER A 51 -7.95 6.69 -8.48
N ALA A 52 -7.16 5.84 -9.15
CA ALA A 52 -7.55 4.48 -9.49
C ALA A 52 -7.74 3.61 -8.23
N VAL A 53 -6.80 3.65 -7.29
CA VAL A 53 -6.89 2.91 -6.01
C VAL A 53 -8.10 3.37 -5.20
N ARG A 54 -8.31 4.69 -5.08
CA ARG A 54 -9.52 5.25 -4.44
C ARG A 54 -10.80 4.72 -5.07
N ASN A 55 -10.85 4.64 -6.40
CA ASN A 55 -12.03 4.11 -7.08
C ASN A 55 -12.26 2.62 -6.79
N VAL A 56 -11.21 1.81 -6.70
CA VAL A 56 -11.31 0.39 -6.31
C VAL A 56 -11.82 0.24 -4.88
N ALA A 57 -11.27 1.04 -3.95
CA ALA A 57 -11.62 1.01 -2.53
C ALA A 57 -13.09 1.34 -2.24
N ARG A 58 -13.75 2.09 -3.12
CA ARG A 58 -15.20 2.37 -3.02
C ARG A 58 -16.08 1.15 -3.21
N TYR A 59 -15.59 0.12 -3.90
CA TYR A 59 -16.38 -1.08 -4.24
C TYR A 59 -15.90 -2.33 -3.51
N PHE A 60 -14.62 -2.40 -3.14
CA PHE A 60 -14.03 -3.57 -2.51
C PHE A 60 -13.20 -3.16 -1.28
N PRO A 61 -13.28 -3.91 -0.17
CA PRO A 61 -12.30 -3.79 0.91
C PRO A 61 -10.90 -3.89 0.31
N THR A 62 -10.10 -2.84 0.51
CA THR A 62 -8.80 -2.67 -0.15
C THR A 62 -7.75 -2.28 0.87
N SER A 63 -6.62 -2.98 0.85
CA SER A 63 -5.50 -2.70 1.74
C SER A 63 -4.19 -2.62 0.95
N ILE A 64 -3.31 -1.70 1.36
CA ILE A 64 -1.93 -1.65 0.87
C ILE A 64 -1.05 -2.42 1.85
N ILE A 65 -0.31 -3.41 1.34
CA ILE A 65 0.66 -4.20 2.07
C ILE A 65 2.04 -3.80 1.55
N SER A 66 2.89 -3.26 2.42
CA SER A 66 4.22 -2.79 2.04
C SER A 66 5.30 -3.34 2.97
N GLY A 67 6.50 -3.51 2.43
CA GLY A 67 7.71 -3.69 3.23
C GLY A 67 8.11 -2.44 4.04
N ARG A 68 7.60 -1.26 3.66
CA ARG A 68 7.83 0.00 4.38
C ARG A 68 7.06 0.03 5.70
N ARG A 69 7.53 0.82 6.67
CA ARG A 69 6.76 1.14 7.89
C ARG A 69 5.39 1.71 7.50
N ARG A 70 4.33 1.41 8.26
CA ARG A 70 2.95 1.81 7.93
C ARG A 70 2.83 3.32 7.79
N ALA A 71 3.42 4.07 8.72
CA ALA A 71 3.41 5.54 8.69
C ALA A 71 4.00 6.09 7.38
N LYS A 72 5.08 5.47 6.88
CA LYS A 72 5.76 5.92 5.65
C LYS A 72 4.91 5.66 4.41
N VAL A 73 4.33 4.47 4.26
CA VAL A 73 3.47 4.19 3.12
C VAL A 73 2.18 5.00 3.18
N TYR A 74 1.65 5.27 4.38
CA TYR A 74 0.51 6.17 4.57
C TYR A 74 0.82 7.60 4.12
N GLU A 75 1.98 8.16 4.50
CA GLU A 75 2.43 9.48 4.07
C GLU A 75 2.53 9.58 2.55
N LEU A 76 3.06 8.54 1.89
CA LEU A 76 3.26 8.52 0.45
C LEU A 76 1.95 8.34 -0.36
N VAL A 77 0.91 7.74 0.24
CA VAL A 77 -0.36 7.44 -0.45
C VAL A 77 -1.45 8.45 -0.09
N GLY A 78 -1.62 8.76 1.19
CA GLY A 78 -2.56 9.77 1.69
C GLY A 78 -4.04 9.45 1.50
N LEU A 79 -4.42 8.17 1.32
CA LEU A 79 -5.81 7.74 1.18
C LEU A 79 -6.37 7.26 2.52
N THR A 80 -7.31 7.99 3.10
CA THR A 80 -7.93 7.67 4.40
C THR A 80 -8.91 6.50 4.35
N GLU A 81 -9.42 6.17 3.16
CA GLU A 81 -10.36 5.07 2.91
C GLU A 81 -9.71 3.68 2.85
N LEU A 82 -8.38 3.57 3.04
CA LEU A 82 -7.63 2.32 2.94
C LEU A 82 -7.11 1.85 4.28
N ASP A 83 -7.02 0.53 4.43
CA ASP A 83 -6.18 -0.08 5.45
C ASP A 83 -4.72 -0.22 4.97
N TYR A 84 -3.78 -0.04 5.88
CA TYR A 84 -2.35 -0.12 5.59
C TYR A 84 -1.66 -1.12 6.51
N ALA A 85 -0.93 -2.06 5.91
CA ALA A 85 -0.03 -2.98 6.59
C ALA A 85 1.41 -2.62 6.18
N GLY A 86 2.21 -2.18 7.15
CA GLY A 86 3.63 -1.92 6.96
C GLY A 86 4.51 -3.05 7.47
N SER A 87 5.82 -2.92 7.30
CA SER A 87 6.82 -3.84 7.87
C SER A 87 6.54 -5.31 7.51
N HIS A 88 6.08 -5.56 6.27
CA HIS A 88 5.63 -6.88 5.79
C HIS A 88 4.41 -7.46 6.54
N GLY A 89 3.53 -6.61 7.08
CA GLY A 89 2.38 -7.02 7.89
C GLY A 89 2.73 -7.31 9.36
N GLY A 90 3.92 -6.90 9.81
CA GLY A 90 4.29 -6.90 11.22
C GLY A 90 3.54 -5.82 12.02
N VAL A 91 3.48 -5.99 13.34
CA VAL A 91 3.03 -4.93 14.26
C VAL A 91 4.10 -3.86 14.28
N ASP A 92 3.79 -2.67 13.78
CA ASP A 92 4.64 -1.50 14.01
C ASP A 92 4.62 -1.22 15.53
N GLN A 93 5.76 -1.38 16.20
CA GLN A 93 5.90 -0.84 17.55
C GLN A 93 5.86 0.69 17.43
N GLU A 94 4.84 1.30 18.02
CA GLU A 94 4.88 2.73 18.33
C GLU A 94 6.07 2.92 19.26
N ILE A 95 7.12 3.58 18.77
CA ILE A 95 8.15 4.11 19.65
C ILE A 95 7.50 5.38 20.20
N GLU A 96 7.08 5.36 21.46
CA GLU A 96 6.80 6.58 22.20
C GLU A 96 8.13 7.36 22.25
N ASP A 97 8.14 8.56 21.69
CA ASP A 97 9.24 9.50 21.91
C ASP A 97 9.27 9.80 23.42
N GLU A 98 10.16 9.14 24.16
CA GLU A 98 10.51 9.57 25.51
C GLU A 98 11.14 10.96 25.37
N GLY A 99 10.33 11.98 25.67
CA GLY A 99 10.78 13.35 25.75
C GLY A 99 11.97 13.44 26.70
N ASN A 100 13.13 13.81 26.17
CA ASN A 100 14.28 14.12 27.00
C ASN A 100 13.96 15.38 27.81
N GLU A 101 13.62 15.20 29.08
CA GLU A 101 13.64 16.23 30.11
C GLU A 101 15.08 16.72 30.27
N ASP A 102 15.53 17.64 29.41
CA ASP A 102 16.71 18.44 29.73
C ASP A 102 16.29 19.57 30.69
N LEU A 103 16.26 19.18 31.97
CA LEU A 103 16.80 19.87 33.13
C LEU A 103 16.90 21.40 33.01
N ASP A 104 15.93 22.05 33.65
CA ASP A 104 16.09 23.40 34.18
C ASP A 104 17.27 23.40 35.18
N LEU A 105 18.43 23.89 34.75
CA LEU A 105 19.56 24.21 35.62
C LEU A 105 20.00 25.66 35.36
N THR A 106 19.62 26.48 36.35
CA THR A 106 19.96 27.88 36.66
C THR A 106 19.30 29.01 35.88
#